data_AF-A0A212KUG8-F1
#
_entry.id   AF-A0A212KUG8-F1
#
_cell.length_a   1.000
_cell.length_b   1.000
_cell.length_c   1.000
_cell.angle_alpha   90.00
_cell.angle_beta   90.00
_cell.angle_gamma   90.00
#
_symmetry.space_group_name_H-M   'P 1'
#
loop_
_entity.id
_entity.type
_entity.pdbx_description
1 polymer ?
#
loop_
_entity_poly.entity_id
_entity_poly.type
_entity_poly.pdbx_seq_one_letter_code
_entity_poly.pdbx_strand_id
1 'polypeptide(L)' 'MVLEGILWIFRTGAPWRDLPPEYGPWSSCYNRFNRWRAKGIWERVWNALKDEIDGVVQKAVLLGNSLNR' A
#
# COMPACT_ATOMS: atom_id res chain seq x y z
N MET A 1 -13.95 2.21 0.16
CA MET A 1 -14.44 1.91 -1.21
C MET A 1 -13.34 1.99 -2.27
N VAL A 2 -12.89 3.16 -2.73
CA VAL A 2 -11.91 3.25 -3.85
C VAL A 2 -10.48 2.79 -3.47
N LEU A 3 -9.96 3.23 -2.32
CA LEU A 3 -8.62 2.82 -1.87
C LEU A 3 -8.58 1.32 -1.53
N GLU A 4 -9.60 0.81 -0.86
CA GLU A 4 -9.73 -0.61 -0.53
C GLU A 4 -9.77 -1.48 -1.79
N GLY A 5 -10.48 -1.05 -2.83
CA GLY A 5 -10.46 -1.76 -4.11
C GLY A 5 -9.09 -1.76 -4.79
N ILE A 6 -8.35 -0.65 -4.71
CA ILE A 6 -6.97 -0.60 -5.22
C ILE A 6 -6.05 -1.52 -4.40
N LEU A 7 -6.17 -1.52 -3.07
CA LEU A 7 -5.40 -2.39 -2.19
C LEU A 7 -5.72 -3.87 -2.40
N TRP A 8 -6.98 -4.20 -2.67
CA TRP A 8 -7.39 -5.55 -3.02
C TRP A 8 -6.68 -6.01 -4.30
N ILE A 9 -6.68 -5.19 -5.36
CA ILE A 9 -5.98 -5.49 -6.62
C ILE A 9 -4.47 -5.67 -6.40
N PHE A 10 -3.84 -4.86 -5.55
CA PHE A 10 -2.43 -5.06 -5.22
C PHE A 10 -2.14 -6.33 -4.44
N ARG A 11 -3.08 -6.77 -3.59
CA ARG A 11 -2.94 -8.00 -2.82
C ARG A 11 -3.16 -9.24 -3.66
N THR A 12 -4.14 -9.23 -4.56
CA THR A 12 -4.53 -10.41 -5.36
C THR A 12 -3.84 -10.47 -6.71
N GLY A 13 -3.37 -9.35 -7.25
CA GLY A 13 -2.86 -9.26 -8.61
C GLY A 13 -3.92 -9.48 -9.69
N ALA A 14 -5.20 -9.53 -9.31
CA ALA A 14 -6.31 -9.75 -10.22
C ALA A 14 -6.46 -8.58 -11.21
N PRO A 15 -7.00 -8.82 -12.42
CA PRO A 15 -7.27 -7.74 -13.35
C PRO A 15 -8.35 -6.81 -12.78
N TRP A 16 -8.27 -5.51 -13.10
CA TRP A 16 -9.21 -4.49 -12.59
C TRP A 16 -10.69 -4.82 -12.85
N ARG A 17 -11.00 -5.52 -13.95
CA ARG A 17 -12.38 -5.89 -14.31
C ARG A 17 -13.00 -6.93 -13.38
N ASP A 18 -12.16 -7.66 -12.64
CA ASP A 18 -12.60 -8.69 -11.70
C ASP A 18 -12.73 -8.14 -10.27
N LEU A 19 -12.64 -6.81 -10.10
CA LEU A 19 -12.83 -6.17 -8.80
C LEU A 19 -14.24 -6.48 -8.27
N PRO A 20 -14.35 -7.04 -7.05
CA PRO A 20 -15.65 -7.31 -6.44
C PRO A 20 -16.49 -6.03 -6.31
N PRO A 21 -17.81 -6.10 -6.56
CA PRO A 21 -18.69 -4.93 -6.56
C PRO A 21 -18.81 -4.26 -5.19
N GLU A 22 -18.47 -4.95 -4.10
CA GLU A 22 -18.42 -4.42 -2.73
C GLU A 22 -17.44 -3.24 -2.58
N TYR A 23 -16.39 -3.19 -3.40
CA TYR A 23 -15.42 -2.08 -3.42
C TYR A 23 -15.87 -0.90 -4.30
N GLY A 24 -16.98 -1.06 -5.02
CA GLY A 24 -17.53 -0.10 -5.97
C GLY A 24 -17.03 -0.31 -7.41
N PRO A 25 -17.40 0.60 -8.34
CA PRO A 25 -17.10 0.43 -9.75
C PRO A 25 -15.59 0.41 -10.04
N TRP A 26 -15.13 -0.66 -10.70
CA TRP A 26 -13.71 -0.84 -11.05
C TRP A 26 -13.12 0.35 -11.81
N SER A 27 -13.93 1.01 -12.66
CA SER A 27 -13.52 2.18 -13.44
C SER A 27 -13.15 3.36 -12.55
N SER A 28 -13.83 3.54 -11.41
CA SER A 28 -13.51 4.60 -10.44
C SER A 28 -12.20 4.33 -9.70
N CYS A 29 -11.98 3.07 -9.32
CA CYS A 29 -10.72 2.59 -8.72
C CYS A 29 -9.55 2.78 -9.68
N TYR A 30 -9.69 2.32 -10.92
CA TYR A 30 -8.67 2.46 -11.95
C TYR A 30 -8.37 3.93 -12.28
N ASN A 31 -9.40 4.76 -12.49
CA ASN A 31 -9.21 6.19 -12.77
C ASN A 31 -8.53 6.93 -11.62
N ARG A 32 -8.86 6.58 -10.37
CA ARG A 32 -8.19 7.13 -9.19
C ARG A 32 -6.73 6.68 -9.14
N PHE A 33 -6.48 5.39 -9.31
CA PHE A 33 -5.14 4.83 -9.35
C PHE A 33 -4.26 5.53 -10.39
N ASN A 34 -4.74 5.66 -11.63
CA ASN A 34 -4.02 6.33 -12.70
C ASN A 34 -3.72 7.80 -12.40
N ARG A 35 -4.69 8.56 -11.86
CA ARG A 35 -4.46 9.95 -11.46
C ARG A 35 -3.41 10.08 -10.36
N TRP A 36 -3.37 9.14 -9.42
CA TRP A 36 -2.39 9.14 -8.34
C TRP A 36 -1.01 8.71 -8.82
N ARG A 37 -0.94 7.75 -9.75
CA ARG A 37 0.29 7.36 -10.42
C ARG A 37 0.90 8.53 -11.19
N ALA A 38 0.09 9.24 -11.98
CA ALA A 38 0.54 10.43 -12.72
C ALA A 38 1.02 11.57 -11.80
N LYS A 39 0.51 11.65 -10.56
CA LYS A 39 0.92 12.64 -9.56
C LYS A 39 2.08 12.20 -8.67
N GLY A 40 2.67 11.02 -8.90
CA GLY A 40 3.75 10.48 -8.05
C GLY A 40 3.30 10.17 -6.61
N ILE A 41 2.00 10.07 -6.35
CA ILE A 41 1.47 9.84 -4.99
C ILE A 41 1.87 8.45 -4.51
N TRP A 42 1.90 7.46 -5.39
CA TRP A 42 2.30 6.09 -5.03
C TRP A 42 3.75 6.00 -4.59
N GLU A 43 4.65 6.79 -5.17
CA GLU A 43 6.05 6.84 -4.73
C GLU A 43 6.16 7.43 -3.32
N ARG A 44 5.38 8.48 -3.04
CA ARG A 44 5.33 9.07 -1.69
C ARG A 44 4.77 8.10 -0.65
N VAL A 45 3.70 7.38 -1.00
CA VAL A 45 3.11 6.35 -0.13
C VAL A 45 4.11 5.22 0.12
N TRP A 46 4.83 4.78 -0.92
CA TRP A 46 5.85 3.74 -0.82
C TRP A 46 7.02 4.16 0.08
N ASN A 47 7.50 5.38 -0.07
CA ASN A 47 8.59 5.91 0.76
C ASN A 47 8.14 6.06 2.21
N ALA A 48 6.95 6.60 2.46
CA ALA A 48 6.42 6.72 3.82
C ALA A 48 6.27 5.35 4.52
N LEU A 49 5.81 4.33 3.78
CA LEU A 49 5.68 2.98 4.32
C LEU A 49 7.05 2.34 4.63
N LYS A 50 8.05 2.58 3.77
CA LYS A 50 9.42 2.12 4.02
C LYS A 50 10.01 2.73 5.28
N ASP A 51 9.85 4.04 5.47
CA ASP A 51 10.39 4.74 6.64
C ASP A 51 9.78 4.20 7.94
N GLU A 52 8.49 3.87 7.93
CA GLU A 52 7.81 3.27 9.08
C GLU A 52 8.32 1.84 9.38
N ILE A 53 8.44 1.00 8.34
CA ILE A 53 8.95 -0.37 8.49
C ILE A 53 10.40 -0.36 8.97
N ASP A 54 11.23 0.50 8.41
CA ASP A 54 12.64 0.65 8.79
C ASP A 54 12.78 1.09 10.25
N GLY A 55 11.95 2.04 10.69
CA GLY A 55 11.90 2.47 12.10
C GLY A 55 11.51 1.35 13.06
N VAL A 56 10.54 0.50 12.67
CA VAL A 56 10.14 -0.67 13.48
C VAL A 56 11.25 -1.71 13.55
N VAL A 57 11.87 -2.03 12.42
CA VAL A 57 13.00 -2.98 12.34
C VAL A 57 14.16 -2.48 13.18
N GLN A 58 14.52 -1.20 13.07
CA GLN A 58 15.61 -0.60 13.83
C GLN A 58 15.32 -0.67 15.33
N LYS A 59 14.09 -0.38 15.76
CA LYS A 59 13.69 -0.49 17.17
C LYS A 59 13.76 -1.92 17.67
N ALA A 60 13.33 -2.90 16.88
CA ALA A 60 13.42 -4.32 17.23
C ALA A 60 14.87 -4.80 17.35
N VAL A 61 15.76 -4.36 16.45
CA VAL A 61 17.20 -4.62 16.51
C VAL A 61 17.82 -4.02 17.77
N LEU A 62 17.49 -2.78 18.11
CA LEU A 62 17.98 -2.12 19.33
C LEU A 62 17.52 -2.83 20.60
N LEU A 63 16.27 -3.29 20.66
CA LEU A 63 15.75 -4.08 21.78
C LEU A 63 16.42 -5.45 21.88
N GLY A 64 16.63 -6.16 20.76
CA GLY A 64 17.32 -7.45 20.75
C GLY A 64 18.79 -7.34 21.19
N ASN A 65 19.49 -6.28 20.78
CA ASN A 65 20.86 -6.02 21.22
C ASN A 65 20.96 -5.61 22.70
N SER A 66 19.91 -4.99 23.25
CA SER A 66 19.83 -4.62 24.68
C SER A 66 19.51 -5.79 25.60
N LEU A 67 18.90 -6.87 25.08
CA LEU A 67 18.58 -8.08 25.84
C LEU A 67 19.72 -9.10 25.84
N ASN A 68 20.68 -8.96 24.91
CA ASN A 68 21.82 -9.86 24.75
C ASN A 68 23.12 -9.32 25.42
N ARG A 69 22.98 -8.28 26.25
CA ARG A 69 24.01 -7.70 27.12
C ARG A 69 23.53 -7.80 28.56
#